data_AF-A0A960YF81-F1
#
_entry.id   AF-A0A960YF81-F1
#
_cell.length_a   1.000
_cell.length_b   1.000
_cell.length_c   1.000
_cell.angle_alpha   90.00
_cell.angle_beta   90.00
_cell.angle_gamma   90.00
#
_symmetry.space_group_name_H-M   'P 1'
#
loop_
_entity.id
_entity.type
_entity.pdbx_description
1 polymer ?
#
loop_
_entity_poly.entity_id
_entity_poly.type
_entity_poly.pdbx_seq_one_letter_code
_entity_poly.pdbx_strand_id
1 'polypeptide(L)'
;AYSTGIIGVSVEKGSLEFGKKEDDSFILIALYGVVTVNVDATYGAIQPGDLLVSGLTGGHAIKADVNKLKPGMVIGKALTECKKDRGKILIVLSGV
;
A
#
# COMPACT_ATOMS: atom_id res chain seq x y z
N ALA A 1 -2.17 15.84 5.08
CA ALA A 1 -2.73 14.81 5.97
C ALA A 1 -2.78 13.50 5.19
N TYR A 2 -2.72 12.34 5.86
CA TYR A 2 -2.88 11.06 5.18
C TYR A 2 -4.32 10.89 4.69
N SER A 3 -4.50 10.18 3.57
CA SER A 3 -5.83 9.91 3.02
C SER A 3 -6.51 8.78 3.80
N THR A 4 -7.82 8.89 4.01
CA THR A 4 -8.67 7.79 4.49
C THR A 4 -9.45 7.11 3.36
N GLY A 5 -9.26 7.57 2.11
CA GLY A 5 -9.97 7.07 0.93
C GLY A 5 -9.21 5.98 0.16
N ILE A 6 -8.19 5.37 0.77
CA ILE A 6 -7.47 4.27 0.13
C ILE A 6 -8.30 3.00 0.29
N ILE A 7 -8.67 2.37 -0.81
CA ILE A 7 -9.48 1.15 -0.83
C ILE A 7 -8.66 -0.13 -1.06
N GLY A 8 -7.43 0.00 -1.55
CA GLY A 8 -6.58 -1.15 -1.86
C GLY A 8 -5.38 -0.80 -2.74
N VAL A 9 -4.77 -1.82 -3.34
CA VAL A 9 -3.57 -1.72 -4.17
C VAL A 9 -3.84 -2.32 -5.55
N SER A 10 -3.49 -1.61 -6.61
CA SER A 10 -3.56 -2.15 -7.98
C SER A 10 -2.59 -3.31 -8.14
N VAL A 11 -3.08 -4.43 -8.69
CA VAL A 11 -2.29 -5.64 -8.94
C VAL A 11 -2.60 -6.23 -10.32
N GLU A 12 -1.67 -7.02 -10.86
CA GLU A 12 -1.88 -7.67 -12.16
C GLU A 12 -2.64 -9.01 -12.05
N LYS A 13 -2.55 -9.68 -10.90
CA LYS A 13 -3.15 -11.01 -10.67
C LYS A 13 -3.58 -11.16 -9.21
N GLY A 14 -4.72 -11.80 -8.99
CA GLY A 14 -5.20 -12.21 -7.66
C GLY A 14 -5.29 -13.72 -7.53
N SER A 15 -5.17 -14.25 -6.31
CA SER A 15 -5.46 -15.67 -6.05
C SER A 15 -6.97 -15.94 -5.95
N LEU A 16 -7.74 -14.93 -5.52
CA LEU A 16 -9.19 -14.95 -5.47
C LEU A 16 -9.69 -13.59 -5.94
N GLU A 17 -10.40 -13.58 -7.05
CA GLU A 17 -10.89 -12.37 -7.71
C GLU A 17 -12.40 -12.29 -7.53
N PHE A 18 -12.89 -11.13 -7.08
CA PHE A 18 -14.31 -10.86 -6.88
C PHE A 18 -14.80 -9.86 -7.93
N GLY A 19 -16.07 -9.99 -8.32
CA GLY A 19 -16.69 -9.16 -9.34
C GLY A 19 -16.61 -9.79 -10.74
N LYS A 20 -17.19 -9.10 -11.71
CA LYS A 20 -17.20 -9.50 -13.12
C LYS A 20 -16.43 -8.45 -13.91
N LYS A 21 -15.41 -8.88 -14.65
CA LYS A 21 -14.73 -8.03 -15.62
C LYS A 21 -15.63 -7.88 -16.85
N GLU A 22 -16.18 -6.69 -17.07
CA GLU A 22 -17.03 -6.43 -18.24
C GLU A 22 -16.21 -6.03 -19.47
N ASP A 23 -15.10 -5.32 -19.27
CA ASP A 23 -14.15 -4.94 -20.31
C ASP A 23 -12.72 -4.78 -19.74
N ASP A 24 -11.77 -4.39 -20.60
CA ASP A 24 -10.37 -4.17 -20.25
C ASP A 24 -10.09 -2.82 -19.55
N SER A 25 -11.10 -1.97 -19.32
CA SER A 25 -10.95 -0.73 -18.56
C SER A 25 -10.93 -0.95 -17.04
N PHE A 26 -11.35 -2.14 -16.59
CA PHE A 26 -11.30 -2.52 -15.18
C PHE A 26 -9.89 -2.93 -14.75
N ILE A 27 -9.49 -2.44 -13.59
CA ILE A 27 -8.21 -2.75 -12.95
C ILE A 27 -8.49 -3.60 -11.70
N LEU A 28 -7.67 -4.63 -11.48
CA LEU A 28 -7.77 -5.46 -10.29
C LEU A 28 -7.18 -4.74 -9.07
N ILE A 29 -7.99 -4.65 -8.02
CA ILE A 29 -7.59 -4.04 -6.74
C ILE A 29 -7.49 -5.14 -5.69
N ALA A 30 -6.29 -5.36 -5.16
CA ALA A 30 -6.09 -6.19 -3.99
C ALA A 30 -6.68 -5.48 -2.76
N LEU A 31 -7.47 -6.21 -1.98
CA LEU A 31 -8.07 -5.76 -0.72
C LEU A 31 -7.38 -6.36 0.51
N TYR A 32 -6.86 -7.59 0.38
CA TYR A 32 -6.18 -8.33 1.44
C TYR A 32 -5.10 -9.25 0.87
N GLY A 33 -4.06 -9.53 1.68
CA GLY A 33 -3.03 -10.52 1.37
C GLY A 33 -1.62 -9.94 1.30
N VAL A 34 -0.69 -10.65 0.67
CA VAL A 34 0.67 -10.18 0.46
C VAL A 34 0.80 -9.62 -0.95
N VAL A 35 1.18 -8.35 -1.06
CA VAL A 35 1.29 -7.65 -2.34
C VAL A 35 2.56 -6.82 -2.42
N THR A 36 3.03 -6.58 -3.64
CA THR A 36 4.14 -5.68 -3.93
C THR A 36 3.62 -4.26 -4.09
N VAL A 37 4.18 -3.30 -3.35
CA VAL A 37 3.75 -1.90 -3.34
C VAL A 37 4.92 -0.99 -3.69
N ASN A 38 4.66 0.01 -4.52
CA ASN A 38 5.61 1.09 -4.75
C ASN A 38 5.68 1.97 -3.51
N VAL A 39 6.88 2.38 -3.16
CA VAL A 39 7.18 2.94 -1.85
C VAL A 39 8.18 4.07 -2.01
N ASP A 40 8.07 5.11 -1.18
CA ASP A 40 8.97 6.27 -1.17
C ASP A 40 9.55 6.46 0.24
N ALA A 41 10.81 6.08 0.41
CA ALA A 41 11.59 6.14 1.64
C ALA A 41 12.43 7.43 1.74
N THR A 42 12.20 8.43 0.88
CA THR A 42 12.94 9.72 0.91
C THR A 42 12.85 10.42 2.26
N TYR A 43 11.72 10.26 2.96
CA TYR A 43 11.47 10.92 4.25
C TYR A 43 11.65 10.00 5.47
N GLY A 44 12.10 8.76 5.23
CA GLY A 44 12.31 7.78 6.29
C GLY A 44 12.42 6.37 5.74
N ALA A 45 13.48 5.67 6.14
CA ALA A 45 13.66 4.26 5.81
C ALA A 45 12.47 3.43 6.30
N ILE A 46 12.01 2.52 5.44
CA ILE A 46 10.95 1.56 5.76
C ILE A 46 11.62 0.26 6.20
N GLN A 47 11.18 -0.25 7.34
CA GLN A 47 11.64 -1.50 7.93
C GLN A 47 10.46 -2.48 8.05
N PRO A 48 10.72 -3.80 8.07
CA PRO A 48 9.68 -4.79 8.34
C PRO A 48 8.88 -4.46 9.60
N GLY A 49 7.55 -4.54 9.51
CA GLY A 49 6.60 -4.20 10.58
C GLY A 49 6.11 -2.75 10.59
N ASP A 50 6.77 -1.85 9.85
CA ASP A 50 6.34 -0.45 9.73
C ASP A 50 4.94 -0.36 9.10
N LEU A 51 4.11 0.51 9.68
CA LEU A 51 2.81 0.85 9.11
C LEU A 51 3.01 1.79 7.91
N LEU A 52 2.28 1.53 6.84
CA LEU A 52 2.36 2.29 5.60
C LEU A 52 1.06 3.04 5.34
N VAL A 53 1.21 4.26 4.82
CA VAL A 53 0.11 5.16 4.44
C VAL A 53 0.36 5.71 3.03
N SER A 54 -0.65 6.35 2.44
CA SER A 54 -0.50 7.01 1.14
C SER A 54 0.52 8.15 1.19
N GLY A 55 1.49 8.16 0.28
CA GLY A 55 2.45 9.24 0.09
C GLY A 55 1.91 10.40 -0.75
N LEU A 56 2.72 11.45 -0.88
CA LEU A 56 2.46 12.59 -1.77
C LEU A 56 2.78 12.24 -3.24
N THR A 57 3.78 11.39 -3.47
CA THR A 57 4.07 10.85 -4.80
C THR A 57 2.95 9.88 -5.18
N GLY A 58 2.23 10.16 -6.27
CA GLY A 58 1.14 9.32 -6.75
C GLY A 58 1.54 7.85 -6.85
N GLY A 59 0.71 6.97 -6.30
CA GLY A 59 0.92 5.52 -6.33
C GLY A 59 2.04 4.98 -5.43
N HIS A 60 2.64 5.81 -4.56
CA HIS A 60 3.68 5.38 -3.62
C HIS A 60 3.21 5.46 -2.16
N ALA A 61 3.44 4.41 -1.40
CA ALA A 61 3.25 4.42 0.05
C ALA A 61 4.49 4.98 0.76
N ILE A 62 4.30 5.50 1.97
CA ILE A 62 5.38 5.99 2.84
C ILE A 62 5.22 5.40 4.24
N LYS A 63 6.29 5.42 5.03
CA LYS A 63 6.22 5.10 6.46
C LYS A 63 5.27 6.06 7.18
N ALA A 64 4.38 5.51 7.99
CA ALA A 64 3.45 6.28 8.79
C ALA A 64 4.14 6.94 9.99
N ASP A 65 3.71 8.16 10.31
CA ASP A 65 3.88 8.75 11.63
C ASP A 65 2.73 8.29 12.53
N VAL A 66 3.05 7.44 13.51
CA VAL A 66 2.07 6.84 14.42
C VAL A 66 1.23 7.87 15.18
N ASN A 67 1.77 9.07 15.44
CA ASN A 67 1.06 10.12 16.15
C ASN A 67 -0.01 10.82 15.30
N LYS A 68 0.02 10.61 13.98
CA LYS A 68 -0.91 11.20 13.02
C LYS A 68 -1.96 10.21 12.51
N LEU A 69 -1.84 8.93 12.87
CA LEU A 69 -2.71 7.88 12.37
C LEU A 69 -4.14 8.04 12.89
N LYS A 70 -5.08 7.78 11.99
CA LYS A 70 -6.51 7.64 12.26
C LYS A 70 -7.01 6.38 11.57
N PRO A 71 -8.14 5.80 12.02
CA PRO A 71 -8.79 4.71 11.30
C PRO A 71 -8.98 5.03 9.81
N GLY A 72 -8.77 4.05 8.93
CA GLY A 72 -8.87 4.23 7.49
C GLY A 72 -7.60 4.74 6.78
N MET A 73 -6.53 5.12 7.50
CA MET A 73 -5.32 5.67 6.87
C MET A 73 -4.27 4.62 6.46
N VAL A 74 -4.19 3.52 7.22
CA VAL A 74 -3.17 2.50 7.03
C VAL A 74 -3.51 1.63 5.82
N ILE A 75 -2.55 1.43 4.93
CA ILE A 75 -2.69 0.51 3.79
C ILE A 75 -2.26 -0.90 4.20
N GLY A 76 -1.23 -1.00 5.04
CA GLY A 76 -0.72 -2.29 5.50
C GLY A 76 0.58 -2.17 6.27
N LYS A 77 1.24 -3.31 6.45
CA LYS A 77 2.54 -3.43 7.13
C LYS A 77 3.63 -3.91 6.19
N ALA A 78 4.80 -3.28 6.24
CA ALA A 78 5.95 -3.70 5.47
C ALA A 78 6.42 -5.11 5.88
N LEU A 79 6.76 -5.94 4.89
CA LEU A 79 7.43 -7.23 5.09
C LEU A 79 8.91 -7.18 4.70
N THR A 80 9.29 -6.25 3.82
CA THR A 80 10.67 -6.04 3.39
C THR A 80 11.07 -4.57 3.54
N GLU A 81 12.36 -4.32 3.67
CA GLU A 81 12.88 -2.96 3.86
C GLU A 81 12.97 -2.14 2.56
N CYS A 82 12.95 -0.81 2.70
CA CYS A 82 13.39 0.14 1.68
C CYS A 82 14.20 1.23 2.37
N LYS A 83 15.51 1.29 2.10
CA LYS A 83 16.45 2.12 2.87
C LYS A 83 16.38 3.60 2.52
N LYS A 84 16.12 3.93 1.26
CA LYS A 84 16.12 5.29 0.73
C LYS A 84 15.39 5.33 -0.62
N ASP A 85 15.05 6.54 -1.04
CA ASP A 85 14.48 6.83 -2.36
C ASP A 85 13.22 5.98 -2.63
N ARG A 86 12.93 5.69 -3.90
CA ARG A 86 11.78 4.90 -4.28
C ARG A 86 12.15 3.44 -4.53
N GLY A 87 11.23 2.55 -4.20
CA GLY A 87 11.41 1.12 -4.40
C GLY A 87 10.09 0.37 -4.46
N LYS A 88 10.19 -0.95 -4.64
CA LYS A 88 9.08 -1.88 -4.53
C LYS A 88 9.35 -2.81 -3.36
N ILE A 89 8.41 -2.92 -2.44
CA ILE A 89 8.52 -3.80 -1.27
C ILE A 89 7.29 -4.70 -1.14
N LEU A 90 7.47 -5.82 -0.46
CA LEU A 90 6.35 -6.66 -0.06
C LEU A 90 5.70 -6.08 1.20
N ILE A 91 4.38 -6.13 1.25
CA ILE A 91 3.59 -5.73 2.40
C ILE A 91 2.53 -6.79 2.71
N VAL A 92 2.11 -6.87 3.96
CA VAL A 92 0.80 -7.42 4.31
C VAL A 92 -0.21 -6.30 4.12
N LEU A 93 -1.03 -6.43 3.09
CA LEU A 93 -2.23 -5.64 2.90
C LEU A 93 -3.30 -6.18 3.86
N SER A 94 -3.62 -5.37 4.85
CA SER A 94 -4.67 -5.63 5.81
C SER A 94 -5.62 -4.46 5.71
N GLY A 95 -6.85 -4.70 5.25
CA GLY A 95 -7.90 -3.69 5.26
C GLY A 95 -7.99 -3.03 6.63
N VAL A 96 -8.11 -1.70 6.60
CA VAL A 96 -8.09 -0.78 7.75
C VAL A 96 -9.33 -0.88 8.61
#